data_AF-A0A9W4W7C6-F1
#
_entry.id   AF-A0A9W4W7C6-F1
#
_cell.length_a   1.000
_cell.length_b   1.000
_cell.length_c   1.000
_cell.angle_alpha   90.00
_cell.angle_beta   90.00
_cell.angle_gamma   90.00
#
_symmetry.space_group_name_H-M   'P 1'
#
loop_
_entity.id
_entity.type
_entity.pdbx_description
1 polymer ?
#
loop_
_entity_poly.entity_id
_entity_poly.type
_entity_poly.pdbx_seq_one_letter_code
_entity_poly.pdbx_strand_id
1 'polypeptide(L)' 'RSPLHHRLRASFADSTTSHRAEADAAEAEQFAAYLRAQRTYVTLLERYNPGMNMDEEERVRLTARRVGMDLPKEFKNRLK' A
#
# COMPACT_ATOMS: atom_id res chain seq x y z
N ARG A 1 -10.04 7.90 -16.20
CA ARG A 1 -10.52 6.82 -15.30
C ARG A 1 -9.54 5.66 -15.39
N SER A 2 -9.28 4.89 -14.32
CA SER A 2 -8.30 3.80 -14.37
C SER A 2 -8.82 2.60 -15.18
N PRO A 3 -7.92 1.75 -15.74
CA PRO A 3 -8.32 0.52 -16.45
C PRO A 3 -9.15 -0.43 -15.57
N LEU A 4 -8.84 -0.47 -14.27
CA LEU A 4 -9.60 -1.24 -13.27
C LEU A 4 -11.04 -0.75 -13.16
N HIS A 5 -11.25 0.57 -13.18
CA HIS A 5 -12.60 1.14 -13.18
C HIS A 5 -13.40 0.68 -14.40
N HIS A 6 -12.77 0.61 -15.58
CA HIS A 6 -13.46 0.17 -16.79
C HIS A 6 -13.87 -1.31 -16.70
N ARG A 7 -12.98 -2.18 -16.21
CA ARG A 7 -13.31 -3.60 -16.00
C ARG A 7 -14.44 -3.81 -14.99
N LEU A 8 -14.39 -3.13 -13.85
CA LEU A 8 -15.46 -3.21 -12.83
C LEU A 8 -16.81 -2.75 -13.38
N ARG A 9 -16.82 -1.67 -14.17
CA ARG A 9 -18.07 -1.21 -14.78
C ARG A 9 -18.57 -2.18 -15.85
N ALA A 10 -17.66 -2.78 -16.62
CA ALA A 10 -18.02 -3.77 -17.64
C ALA A 10 -18.61 -5.04 -17.03
N SER A 11 -18.09 -5.51 -15.88
CA SER A 11 -18.65 -6.70 -15.20
C SER A 11 -20.09 -6.48 -14.75
N PHE A 12 -20.43 -5.28 -14.26
CA PHE A 12 -21.82 -4.96 -13.89
C PHE A 12 -22.74 -4.70 -15.09
N ALA A 13 -22.20 -4.33 -16.25
CA ALA A 13 -23.00 -4.04 -17.44
C ALA A 13 -23.56 -5.30 -18.13
N ASP A 14 -22.99 -6.48 -17.86
CA ASP A 14 -23.39 -7.77 -18.44
C ASP A 14 -24.52 -8.47 -17.64
N SER A 15 -25.09 -7.78 -16.64
CA SER A 15 -26.13 -8.26 -15.72
C SER A 15 -27.54 -8.19 -16.32
N THR A 16 -27.81 -8.90 -17.42
CA THR A 16 -29.09 -8.77 -18.15
C THR A 16 -30.22 -9.69 -17.67
N THR A 17 -29.99 -10.59 -16.70
CA THR A 17 -30.98 -11.59 -16.26
C THR A 17 -31.39 -11.37 -14.79
N SER A 18 -32.69 -11.41 -14.49
CA SER A 18 -33.25 -11.15 -13.13
C SER A 18 -32.59 -11.92 -11.99
N HIS A 19 -32.30 -13.22 -12.17
CA HIS A 19 -31.60 -14.02 -11.15
C HIS A 19 -30.11 -13.68 -11.02
N ARG A 20 -29.51 -13.16 -12.10
CA ARG A 20 -28.14 -12.64 -12.08
C ARG A 20 -28.09 -11.29 -11.36
N ALA A 21 -29.10 -10.43 -11.54
CA ALA A 21 -29.13 -9.11 -10.91
C ALA A 21 -28.98 -9.14 -9.38
N GLU A 22 -29.61 -10.11 -8.69
CA GLU A 22 -29.43 -10.29 -7.24
C GLU A 22 -28.02 -10.79 -6.87
N ALA A 23 -27.48 -11.74 -7.64
CA ALA A 23 -26.12 -12.25 -7.44
C ALA A 23 -25.07 -11.15 -7.72
N ASP A 24 -25.29 -10.35 -8.75
CA ASP A 24 -24.41 -9.25 -9.17
C ASP A 24 -24.45 -8.11 -8.13
N ALA A 25 -25.61 -7.86 -7.50
CA ALA A 25 -25.73 -6.93 -6.38
C ALA A 25 -24.94 -7.41 -5.15
N ALA A 26 -25.05 -8.69 -4.78
CA ALA A 26 -24.27 -9.27 -3.70
C ALA A 26 -22.76 -9.22 -3.99
N GLU A 27 -22.35 -9.50 -5.22
CA GLU A 27 -20.96 -9.40 -5.66
C GLU A 27 -20.45 -7.94 -5.58
N ALA A 28 -21.29 -6.97 -5.97
CA ALA A 28 -20.97 -5.55 -5.85
C ALA A 28 -20.72 -5.12 -4.40
N GLU A 29 -21.54 -5.60 -3.47
CA GLU A 29 -21.37 -5.34 -2.04
C GLU A 29 -20.07 -5.95 -1.50
N GLN A 30 -19.74 -7.17 -1.90
CA GLN A 30 -18.49 -7.84 -1.54
C GLN A 30 -17.28 -7.05 -2.06
N PHE A 31 -17.31 -6.58 -3.31
CA PHE A 31 -16.24 -5.74 -3.85
C PHE A 31 -16.13 -4.41 -3.11
N ALA A 32 -17.25 -3.76 -2.78
CA ALA A 32 -17.23 -2.52 -2.02
C ALA A 32 -16.63 -2.73 -0.63
N ALA A 33 -16.94 -3.85 0.04
CA ALA A 33 -16.34 -4.22 1.31
C ALA A 33 -14.82 -4.46 1.18
N TYR A 34 -14.40 -5.23 0.18
CA TYR A 34 -12.99 -5.51 -0.09
C TYR A 34 -12.19 -4.22 -0.37
N LEU A 35 -12.70 -3.32 -1.21
CA LEU A 35 -12.02 -2.06 -1.53
C LEU A 35 -11.88 -1.14 -0.31
N ARG A 36 -12.90 -1.10 0.56
CA ARG A 36 -12.80 -0.37 1.84
C ARG A 36 -11.73 -0.98 2.74
N ALA A 37 -11.70 -2.30 2.86
CA ALA A 37 -10.69 -3.02 3.63
C ALA A 37 -9.28 -2.78 3.08
N GLN A 38 -9.10 -2.83 1.75
CA GLN A 38 -7.81 -2.61 1.09
C GLN A 38 -7.27 -1.20 1.36
N ARG A 39 -8.13 -0.17 1.34
CA ARG A 39 -7.73 1.20 1.69
C ARG A 39 -7.22 1.29 3.13
N THR A 40 -7.95 0.68 4.07
CA THR A 40 -7.53 0.64 5.48
C THR A 40 -6.23 -0.12 5.67
N TYR A 41 -6.09 -1.27 5.00
CA TYR A 41 -4.87 -2.08 5.01
C TYR A 41 -3.65 -1.29 4.55
N VAL A 42 -3.72 -0.62 3.40
CA VAL A 42 -2.63 0.22 2.89
C VAL A 42 -2.27 1.32 3.89
N THR A 43 -3.27 1.98 4.47
CA THR A 43 -3.06 3.03 5.49
C THR A 43 -2.33 2.50 6.74
N LEU A 44 -2.71 1.30 7.21
CA LEU A 44 -2.05 0.67 8.36
C LEU A 44 -0.62 0.24 8.02
N LEU A 45 -0.42 -0.31 6.83
CA LEU A 45 0.87 -0.77 6.36
C LEU A 45 1.88 0.38 6.27
N GLU A 46 1.47 1.53 5.70
CA GLU A 46 2.31 2.74 5.63
C GLU A 46 2.66 3.27 7.03
N ARG A 47 1.73 3.22 7.98
CA ARG A 47 1.93 3.74 9.35
C ARG A 47 2.87 2.89 10.18
N TYR A 48 2.67 1.57 10.16
CA TYR A 48 3.38 0.65 11.04
C TYR A 48 4.62 0.04 10.38
N ASN A 49 4.75 0.14 9.06
CA ASN A 49 5.93 -0.32 8.33
C ASN A 49 6.52 0.77 7.40
N PRO A 50 6.96 1.92 7.96
CA PRO A 50 7.50 3.03 7.17
C PRO A 50 8.82 2.67 6.45
N GLY A 51 9.53 1.65 6.93
CA GLY A 51 10.78 1.15 6.33
C GLY A 51 10.59 0.07 5.28
N MET A 52 9.35 -0.30 4.93
CA MET A 52 9.08 -1.38 3.97
C MET A 52 9.65 -1.11 2.57
N ASN A 53 9.73 0.17 2.19
CA ASN A 53 10.28 0.59 0.90
C ASN A 53 11.76 1.00 1.00
N MET A 54 12.40 0.86 2.17
CA MET A 54 13.82 1.13 2.31
C MET A 54 14.63 -0.05 1.78
N ASP A 55 15.63 0.26 0.98
CA ASP A 55 16.60 -0.74 0.53
C ASP A 55 17.47 -1.23 1.70
N GLU A 56 17.91 -2.48 1.61
CA GLU A 56 18.74 -3.16 2.61
C GLU A 56 20.02 -2.37 2.88
N GLU A 57 20.66 -1.84 1.83
CA GLU A 57 21.87 -1.03 1.94
C GLU A 57 21.65 0.27 2.72
N GLU A 58 20.52 0.94 2.49
CA GLU A 58 20.16 2.17 3.19
C GLU A 58 19.90 1.89 4.68
N ARG A 59 19.26 0.77 4.99
CA ARG A 59 19.00 0.32 6.36
C ARG A 59 20.29 0.02 7.13
N VAL A 60 21.26 -0.66 6.49
CA VAL A 60 22.59 -0.92 7.08
C VAL A 60 23.31 0.40 7.37
N ARG A 61 23.30 1.35 6.43
CA ARG A 61 23.94 2.66 6.59
C ARG A 61 23.34 3.47 7.74
N LEU A 62 22.02 3.52 7.87
CA LEU A 62 21.35 4.24 8.97
C LEU A 62 21.60 3.55 10.32
N THR A 63 21.70 2.22 10.35
CA THR A 63 22.07 1.48 11.56
C THR A 63 23.51 1.77 11.95
N ALA A 64 24.45 1.74 11.01
CA ALA A 64 25.86 2.10 11.23
C ALA A 64 26.02 3.52 11.77
N ARG A 65 25.23 4.48 11.26
CA ARG A 65 25.14 5.84 11.81
C ARG A 65 24.59 5.88 13.23
N ARG A 66 23.52 5.13 13.51
CA ARG A 66 22.89 5.08 14.83
C ARG A 66 23.79 4.47 15.91
N VAL A 67 24.59 3.46 15.58
CA VAL A 67 25.52 2.79 16.51
C VAL A 67 26.90 3.46 16.58
N GLY A 68 27.12 4.53 15.81
CA GLY A 68 28.39 5.28 15.80
C GLY A 68 29.50 4.66 14.96
N MET A 69 29.21 3.61 14.19
CA MET A 69 30.17 2.96 13.27
C MET A 69 30.40 3.79 11.98
N ASP A 70 29.43 4.59 11.54
CA ASP A 70 29.58 5.60 10.46
C ASP A 70 29.21 7.00 10.96
N LEU A 71 30.12 7.64 11.71
CA LEU A 71 29.87 8.97 12.27
C LEU A 71 29.57 10.02 11.17
N PRO A 72 28.51 10.85 11.31
CA PRO A 72 28.23 11.92 10.36
C PRO A 72 29.40 12.91 10.25
N LYS A 73 29.61 13.47 9.05
CA LYS A 73 30.75 14.37 8.75
C LYS A 73 30.80 15.60 9.68
N GLU A 74 29.63 16.10 10.09
CA GLU A 74 29.48 17.21 11.04
C GLU A 74 30.16 16.94 12.39
N PHE A 75 30.10 15.70 12.89
CA PHE A 75 30.75 15.32 14.15
C PHE A 75 32.25 15.06 13.96
N LYS A 76 32.66 14.52 12.81
CA LYS A 76 34.08 14.29 12.48
C LYS A 76 34.89 15.59 12.44
N ASN A 77 34.28 16.70 12.00
CA ASN A 77 34.92 18.01 11.96
C ASN A 77 35.07 18.67 13.35
N ARG A 78 34.27 18.26 14.33
CA ARG A 78 34.26 18.81 15.70
C ARG A 78 35.23 18.08 16.65
N LEU A 79 35.78 16.97 16.19
CA LEU A 79 36.77 16.12 16.88
C LEU A 79 38.21 16.34 16.36
N LYS A 80 38.40 17.27 15.42
CA LYS A 80 39.69 17.78 14.98
C LYS A 80 39.94 19.14 15.63
#